data_AF-A0A0C3GJ35-F1
#
_entry.id   AF-A0A0C3GJ35-F1
#
_cell.length_a   1.000
_cell.length_b   1.000
_cell.length_c   1.000
_cell.angle_alpha   90.00
_cell.angle_beta   90.00
_cell.angle_gamma   90.00
#
_symmetry.space_group_name_H-M   'P 1'
#
loop_
_entity.id
_entity.type
_entity.pdbx_description
1 polymer ?
#
loop_
_entity_poly.entity_id
_entity_poly.type
_entity_poly.pdbx_seq_one_letter_code
_entity_poly.pdbx_strand_id
1 'polypeptide(L)'
;MHMSNLSPTSPTSPLAPYPPIPPTEHRSRAPEFYGFVAWTSTSLAFVLYVLWALLPDEYIVWLGVEWYPSREWALLIPAYSVIVCFLTYFSYFALAIAGTPAFSDMSTITDSRAHLPPTNNPNPYLAYAYPNAIPELYDIPIGMVNRVIYGPRRSITPAEPVHNQRDI
;
A
#
# COMPACT_ATOMS: atom_id res chain seq x y z
N MET A 1 -1.67 21.25 -47.40
CA MET A 1 -2.31 20.83 -46.13
C MET A 1 -1.22 20.37 -45.18
N HIS A 2 -0.86 21.20 -44.20
CA HIS A 2 0.29 20.95 -43.30
C HIS A 2 -0.28 20.44 -41.97
N MET A 3 -0.09 19.16 -41.65
CA MET A 3 -0.39 18.61 -40.32
C MET A 3 0.67 19.12 -39.35
N SER A 4 0.30 20.03 -38.46
CA SER A 4 1.14 20.42 -37.33
C SER A 4 1.17 19.28 -36.33
N ASN A 5 2.35 18.67 -36.15
CA ASN A 5 2.60 17.68 -35.10
C ASN A 5 2.34 18.32 -33.73
N LEU A 6 1.22 17.94 -33.09
CA LEU A 6 0.90 18.32 -31.72
C LEU A 6 1.72 17.42 -30.78
N SER A 7 2.97 17.80 -30.55
CA SER A 7 3.73 17.25 -29.43
C SER A 7 3.01 17.65 -28.13
N PRO A 8 2.74 16.73 -27.19
CA PRO A 8 2.08 17.07 -25.95
C PRO A 8 2.95 18.06 -25.15
N THR A 9 2.35 19.17 -24.71
CA THR A 9 2.98 20.22 -23.89
C THR A 9 3.27 19.78 -22.45
N SER A 10 2.87 18.56 -22.07
CA SER A 10 3.15 18.01 -20.74
C SER A 10 4.56 17.42 -20.68
N PRO A 11 5.35 17.69 -19.63
CA PRO A 11 6.66 17.07 -19.46
C PRO A 11 6.54 15.54 -19.45
N THR A 12 7.17 14.88 -20.43
CA THR A 12 7.21 13.42 -20.57
C THR A 12 8.28 12.75 -19.69
N SER A 13 9.00 13.54 -18.89
CA SER A 13 9.90 13.08 -17.85
C SER A 13 9.18 13.14 -16.51
N PRO A 14 9.32 12.14 -15.61
CA PRO A 14 8.79 12.25 -14.27
C PRO A 14 9.30 13.55 -13.66
N LEU A 15 8.37 14.38 -13.15
CA LEU A 15 8.74 15.55 -12.36
C LEU A 15 9.63 15.06 -11.22
N ALA A 16 10.84 15.63 -11.12
CA ALA A 16 11.69 15.37 -9.96
C ALA A 16 10.85 15.64 -8.70
N PRO A 17 10.82 14.71 -7.73
CA PRO A 17 10.10 14.92 -6.49
C PRO A 17 10.59 16.22 -5.84
N TYR A 18 9.65 17.08 -5.41
CA TYR A 18 9.96 18.24 -4.60
C TYR A 18 9.68 17.88 -3.12
N PRO A 19 10.60 18.16 -2.19
CA PRO A 19 11.88 18.84 -2.36
C PRO A 19 12.95 17.97 -3.07
N PRO A 20 13.93 18.59 -3.74
CA PRO A 20 14.98 17.89 -4.47
C PRO A 20 15.71 16.90 -3.57
N ILE A 21 15.80 15.65 -4.02
CA ILE A 21 16.57 14.61 -3.33
C ILE A 21 18.01 15.12 -3.20
N PRO A 22 18.60 15.13 -1.99
CA PRO A 22 19.96 15.61 -1.81
C PRO A 22 20.93 14.80 -2.70
N PRO A 23 21.99 15.43 -3.24
CA PRO A 23 23.02 14.75 -4.02
C PRO A 23 23.53 13.50 -3.30
N THR A 24 23.85 12.44 -4.04
CA THR A 24 24.36 11.17 -3.48
C THR A 24 25.59 11.36 -2.59
N GLU A 25 26.31 12.47 -2.75
CA GLU A 25 27.45 12.90 -1.93
C GLU A 25 27.08 13.19 -0.46
N HIS A 26 25.83 13.59 -0.20
CA HIS A 26 25.30 13.83 1.15
C HIS A 26 24.55 12.64 1.75
N ARG A 27 24.40 11.53 1.01
CA ARG A 27 23.87 10.29 1.56
C ARG A 27 24.95 9.68 2.44
N SER A 28 24.81 9.83 3.76
CA SER A 28 25.71 9.21 4.73
C SER A 28 25.91 7.73 4.38
N ARG A 29 27.16 7.31 4.13
CA ARG A 29 27.53 5.90 3.91
C ARG A 29 27.32 5.03 5.16
N ALA A 30 26.96 5.62 6.29
CA ALA A 30 26.82 4.92 7.56
C ALA A 30 25.93 3.67 7.50
N PRO A 31 24.75 3.66 6.83
CA PRO A 31 23.89 2.48 6.75
C PRO A 31 24.57 1.28 6.07
N GLU A 32 25.42 1.52 5.06
CA GLU A 32 26.13 0.46 4.33
C GLU A 32 27.18 -0.21 5.21
N PHE A 33 27.91 0.58 6.01
CA PHE A 33 28.89 0.06 6.98
C PHE A 33 28.23 -0.74 8.11
N TYR A 34 27.11 -0.26 8.66
CA TYR A 34 26.38 -1.00 9.69
C TYR A 34 25.87 -2.33 9.15
N GLY A 35 25.34 -2.35 7.92
CA GLY A 35 24.91 -3.58 7.27
C GLY A 35 26.05 -4.59 7.11
N PHE A 36 27.22 -4.14 6.67
CA PHE A 36 28.39 -5.00 6.52
C PHE A 36 28.89 -5.57 7.85
N VAL A 37 28.99 -4.74 8.89
CA VAL A 37 29.41 -5.18 10.23
C VAL A 37 28.38 -6.13 10.84
N ALA A 38 27.08 -5.82 10.72
CA ALA A 38 26.00 -6.69 11.21
C ALA A 38 26.00 -8.04 10.49
N TRP A 39 26.13 -8.05 9.16
CA TRP A 39 26.19 -9.28 8.36
C TRP A 39 27.41 -10.13 8.71
N THR A 40 28.60 -9.53 8.80
CA THR A 40 29.84 -10.25 9.11
C THR A 40 29.81 -10.82 10.52
N SER A 41 29.41 -10.01 11.51
CA SER A 41 29.33 -10.44 12.91
C SER A 41 28.27 -11.52 13.13
N THR A 42 27.10 -11.39 12.51
CA THR A 42 26.02 -12.38 12.60
C THR A 42 26.39 -13.67 11.89
N SER A 43 27.05 -13.60 10.73
CA SER A 43 27.54 -14.79 10.03
C SER A 43 28.60 -15.53 10.84
N LEU A 44 29.55 -14.81 11.45
CA LEU A 44 30.56 -15.40 12.32
C LEU A 44 29.93 -16.06 13.56
N ALA A 45 29.02 -15.34 14.24
CA ALA A 45 28.29 -15.88 15.38
C ALA A 45 27.47 -17.12 15.02
N PHE A 46 26.83 -17.12 13.85
CA PHE A 46 26.07 -18.27 13.36
C PHE A 46 26.97 -19.49 13.09
N VAL A 47 28.13 -19.31 12.47
CA VAL A 47 29.09 -20.40 12.27
C VAL A 47 29.57 -20.95 13.61
N LEU A 48 29.91 -20.09 14.57
CA LEU A 48 30.30 -20.50 15.93
C LEU A 48 29.16 -21.25 16.64
N TYR A 49 27.92 -20.80 16.48
CA TYR A 49 26.74 -21.45 17.03
C TYR A 49 26.54 -22.86 16.44
N VAL A 50 26.64 -23.02 15.12
CA VAL A 50 26.50 -24.32 14.46
C VAL A 50 27.64 -25.26 14.86
N LEU A 51 28.88 -24.75 14.92
CA LEU A 51 30.01 -25.53 15.41
C LEU A 51 29.78 -25.99 16.84
N TRP A 52 29.38 -25.09 17.74
CA TRP A 52 29.06 -25.44 19.12
C TRP A 52 27.93 -26.48 19.23
N ALA A 53 26.89 -26.37 18.39
CA ALA A 53 25.76 -27.29 18.40
C ALA A 53 26.10 -28.70 17.90
N LEU A 54 26.97 -28.83 16.90
CA LEU A 54 27.24 -30.09 16.20
C LEU A 54 28.53 -30.80 16.65
N LEU A 55 29.54 -30.06 17.12
CA LEU A 55 30.86 -30.62 17.44
C LEU A 55 30.78 -31.47 18.73
N PRO A 56 31.49 -32.61 18.84
CA PRO A 56 31.56 -33.40 20.07
C PRO A 56 32.23 -32.67 21.25
N ASP A 57 31.92 -33.07 22.48
CA ASP A 57 32.44 -32.45 23.72
C ASP A 57 33.98 -32.43 23.76
N GLU A 58 34.60 -33.52 23.28
CA GLU A 58 36.06 -33.71 23.27
C GLU A 58 36.80 -32.55 22.58
N TYR A 59 36.26 -32.08 21.45
CA TYR A 59 36.86 -30.98 20.70
C TYR A 59 36.62 -29.62 21.36
N ILE A 60 35.49 -29.43 22.03
CA ILE A 60 35.15 -28.19 22.73
C ILE A 60 36.05 -28.02 23.97
N VAL A 61 36.22 -29.11 24.73
CA VAL A 61 37.13 -29.15 25.90
C VAL A 61 38.58 -28.98 25.45
N TRP A 62 38.99 -29.59 24.33
CA TRP A 62 40.32 -29.37 23.75
C TRP A 62 40.57 -27.91 23.36
N LEU A 63 39.54 -27.20 22.91
CA LEU A 63 39.61 -25.77 22.60
C LEU A 63 39.75 -24.88 23.86
N GLY A 64 39.73 -25.47 25.06
CA GLY A 64 39.85 -24.79 26.35
C GLY A 64 38.51 -24.29 26.93
N VAL A 65 37.38 -24.73 26.38
CA VAL A 65 36.04 -24.34 26.87
C VAL A 65 35.50 -25.43 27.79
N GLU A 66 35.73 -25.27 29.09
CA GLU A 66 35.28 -26.24 30.11
C GLU A 66 33.82 -26.04 30.54
N TRP A 67 33.26 -24.84 30.35
CA TRP A 67 31.89 -24.52 30.71
C TRP A 67 31.14 -23.88 29.53
N TYR A 68 30.04 -24.52 29.13
CA TYR A 68 29.11 -24.04 28.12
C TYR A 68 27.68 -24.50 28.47
N PRO A 69 26.62 -23.82 27.99
CA PRO A 69 25.24 -24.16 28.33
C PRO A 69 24.81 -25.53 27.77
N SER A 70 23.71 -26.10 28.25
CA SER A 70 23.22 -27.40 27.75
C SER A 70 22.98 -27.39 26.24
N ARG A 71 23.33 -28.47 25.55
CA ARG A 71 23.18 -28.59 24.08
C ARG A 71 21.72 -28.48 23.61
N GLU A 72 20.76 -28.72 24.49
CA GLU A 72 19.32 -28.58 24.19
C GLU A 72 18.96 -27.16 23.73
N TRP A 73 19.69 -26.13 24.19
CA TRP A 73 19.49 -24.76 23.74
C TRP A 73 19.69 -24.58 22.24
N ALA A 74 20.51 -25.44 21.60
CA ALA A 74 20.67 -25.43 20.15
C ALA A 74 19.37 -25.76 19.39
N LEU A 75 18.46 -26.51 20.02
CA LEU A 75 17.14 -26.82 19.49
C LEU A 75 16.07 -25.84 19.99
N LEU A 76 16.16 -25.44 21.26
CA LEU A 76 15.18 -24.53 21.86
C LEU A 76 15.19 -23.16 21.17
N ILE A 77 16.36 -22.57 20.91
CA ILE A 77 16.47 -21.24 20.27
C ILE A 77 15.71 -21.19 18.94
N PRO A 78 15.97 -22.07 17.95
CA PRO A 78 15.23 -22.04 16.69
C PRO A 78 13.75 -22.38 16.88
N ALA A 79 13.38 -23.33 17.74
CA ALA A 79 11.99 -23.67 17.98
C ALA A 79 11.17 -22.50 18.56
N TYR A 80 11.70 -21.83 19.60
CA TYR A 80 11.06 -20.64 20.17
C TYR A 80 11.04 -19.47 19.21
N SER A 81 12.06 -19.30 18.36
CA SER A 81 12.07 -18.22 17.36
C SER A 81 10.88 -18.32 16.40
N VAL A 82 10.55 -19.55 15.94
CA VAL A 82 9.40 -19.80 15.07
C VAL A 82 8.09 -19.50 15.79
N ILE A 83 7.97 -19.90 17.06
CA ILE A 83 6.78 -19.60 17.88
C ILE A 83 6.61 -18.08 18.05
N VAL A 84 7.69 -17.36 18.34
CA VAL A 84 7.67 -15.89 18.46
C VAL A 84 7.26 -15.26 17.13
N CYS A 85 7.80 -15.71 16.00
CA CYS A 85 7.39 -15.21 14.68
C CYS A 85 5.88 -15.38 14.46
N PHE A 86 5.34 -16.58 14.69
CA PHE A 86 3.90 -16.81 14.57
C PHE A 86 3.09 -15.93 15.53
N LEU A 87 3.52 -15.84 16.80
CA LEU A 87 2.87 -15.01 17.79
C LEU A 87 2.83 -13.54 17.35
N THR A 88 3.92 -13.01 16.79
CA THR A 88 3.96 -11.64 16.25
C THR A 88 2.97 -11.46 15.12
N TYR A 89 2.92 -12.37 14.14
CA TYR A 89 1.98 -12.28 13.02
C TYR A 89 0.52 -12.38 13.48
N PHE A 90 0.19 -13.34 14.34
CA PHE A 90 -1.17 -13.47 14.87
C PHE A 90 -1.57 -12.27 15.71
N SER A 91 -0.66 -11.74 16.53
CA SER A 91 -0.91 -10.53 17.31
C SER A 91 -1.13 -9.32 16.41
N TYR A 92 -0.30 -9.15 15.38
CA TYR A 92 -0.48 -8.09 14.39
C TYR A 92 -1.82 -8.21 13.68
N PHE A 93 -2.21 -9.40 13.23
CA PHE A 93 -3.50 -9.64 12.59
C PHE A 93 -4.67 -9.36 13.53
N ALA A 94 -4.59 -9.80 14.78
CA ALA A 94 -5.59 -9.52 15.80
C ALA A 94 -5.72 -8.01 16.05
N LEU A 95 -4.61 -7.28 16.15
CA LEU A 95 -4.60 -5.83 16.30
C LEU A 95 -5.15 -5.12 15.06
N ALA A 96 -4.83 -5.60 13.87
CA ALA A 96 -5.35 -5.04 12.63
C ALA A 96 -6.87 -5.19 12.56
N ILE A 97 -7.42 -6.36 12.89
CA ILE A 97 -8.87 -6.59 12.97
C ILE A 97 -9.50 -5.74 14.08
N ALA A 98 -8.87 -5.68 15.26
CA ALA A 98 -9.38 -4.87 16.36
C ALA A 98 -9.39 -3.36 16.02
N GLY A 99 -8.47 -2.92 15.15
CA GLY A 99 -8.38 -1.54 14.67
C GLY A 99 -9.23 -1.22 13.44
N THR A 100 -9.83 -2.21 12.76
CA THR A 100 -10.71 -1.96 11.62
C THR A 100 -12.09 -1.46 12.06
N PRO A 101 -12.61 -0.36 11.47
CA PRO A 101 -14.00 0.05 11.66
C PRO A 101 -15.00 -1.02 11.19
N ALA A 102 -16.25 -0.94 11.64
CA ALA A 102 -17.30 -1.85 11.19
C ALA A 102 -17.45 -1.81 9.66
N PHE A 103 -17.70 -2.96 9.03
CA PHE A 103 -17.83 -3.04 7.55
C PHE A 103 -18.93 -2.16 6.97
N SER A 104 -19.94 -1.78 7.77
CA SER A 104 -21.01 -0.89 7.37
C SER A 104 -20.66 0.59 7.49
N ASP A 105 -19.55 0.94 8.12
CA ASP A 105 -19.15 2.32 8.33
C ASP A 105 -18.48 2.89 7.08
N MET A 106 -18.89 4.09 6.68
CA MET A 106 -18.35 4.79 5.50
C MET A 106 -16.87 5.11 5.69
N SER A 107 -16.40 5.21 6.94
CA SER A 107 -14.97 5.41 7.28
C SER A 107 -14.04 4.32 6.74
N THR A 108 -14.59 3.16 6.34
CA THR A 108 -13.82 2.09 5.66
C THR A 108 -13.48 2.41 4.20
N ILE A 109 -14.23 3.32 3.57
CA ILE A 109 -14.07 3.72 2.16
C ILE A 109 -13.56 5.15 2.05
N THR A 110 -14.00 6.04 2.95
CA THR A 110 -13.62 7.46 2.96
C THR A 110 -12.76 7.80 4.17
N ASP A 111 -11.72 8.59 3.96
CA ASP A 111 -10.90 9.13 5.05
C ASP A 111 -11.19 10.63 5.26
N SER A 112 -10.44 11.26 6.16
CA SER A 112 -10.56 12.70 6.45
C SER A 112 -9.99 13.60 5.36
N ARG A 113 -9.31 13.03 4.35
CA ARG A 113 -8.72 13.75 3.21
C ARG A 113 -9.57 13.65 1.95
N ALA A 114 -10.60 12.80 1.95
CA ALA A 114 -11.57 12.70 0.87
C ALA A 114 -12.22 14.07 0.60
N HIS A 115 -12.11 14.52 -0.64
CA HIS A 115 -12.61 15.83 -1.04
C HIS A 115 -14.05 15.70 -1.54
N LEU A 116 -14.97 15.53 -0.60
CA LEU A 116 -16.40 15.40 -0.89
C LEU A 116 -17.11 16.76 -0.79
N PRO A 117 -18.15 16.99 -1.60
CA PRO A 117 -18.88 18.23 -1.58
C PRO A 117 -19.72 18.39 -0.32
N PRO A 118 -19.89 19.63 0.18
CA PRO A 118 -20.69 19.90 1.38
C PRO A 118 -22.17 19.55 1.15
N THR A 119 -22.77 18.86 2.13
CA THR A 119 -24.15 18.34 2.07
C THR A 119 -25.23 19.42 1.86
N ASN A 120 -24.95 20.67 2.23
CA ASN A 120 -25.92 21.77 2.19
C ASN A 120 -25.95 22.55 0.86
N ASN A 121 -25.07 22.25 -0.10
CA ASN A 121 -25.00 22.95 -1.37
C ASN A 121 -25.74 22.18 -2.49
N PRO A 122 -26.21 22.83 -3.57
CA PRO A 122 -26.75 22.11 -4.70
C PRO A 122 -25.68 21.19 -5.27
N ASN A 123 -26.11 19.99 -5.70
CA ASN A 123 -25.22 18.90 -6.08
C ASN A 123 -24.16 19.36 -7.11
N PRO A 124 -22.88 19.53 -6.71
CA PRO A 124 -21.87 20.12 -7.58
C PRO A 124 -21.48 19.18 -8.72
N TYR A 125 -21.77 17.88 -8.63
CA TYR A 125 -21.58 16.95 -9.74
C TYR A 125 -22.47 17.31 -10.94
N LEU A 126 -23.62 17.96 -10.73
CA LEU A 126 -24.47 18.45 -11.81
C LEU A 126 -23.91 19.72 -12.48
N ALA A 127 -23.08 20.49 -11.77
CA ALA A 127 -22.45 21.68 -12.34
C ALA A 127 -21.53 21.32 -13.52
N TYR A 128 -20.94 20.11 -13.51
CA TYR A 128 -20.16 19.57 -14.63
C TYR A 128 -20.99 19.31 -15.91
N ALA A 129 -22.32 19.26 -15.83
CA ALA A 129 -23.17 19.05 -17.00
C ALA A 129 -23.32 20.32 -17.87
N TYR A 130 -22.95 21.50 -17.36
CA TYR A 130 -23.03 22.75 -18.11
C TYR A 130 -21.80 22.93 -19.00
N PRO A 131 -21.97 23.24 -20.31
CA PRO A 131 -20.86 23.33 -21.27
C PRO A 131 -19.75 24.34 -20.91
N ASN A 132 -20.08 25.36 -20.12
CA ASN A 132 -19.19 26.47 -19.79
C ASN A 132 -18.85 26.56 -18.29
N ALA A 133 -19.18 25.54 -17.50
CA ALA A 133 -18.87 25.55 -16.07
C ALA A 133 -17.42 25.14 -15.81
N ILE A 134 -16.77 25.81 -14.85
CA ILE A 134 -15.47 25.42 -14.28
C ILE A 134 -15.73 25.04 -12.81
N PRO A 135 -16.29 23.85 -12.54
CA PRO A 135 -16.60 23.42 -11.18
C PRO A 135 -15.34 23.07 -10.39
N GLU A 136 -15.43 23.24 -9.08
CA GLU A 136 -14.40 22.79 -8.13
C GLU A 136 -14.25 21.27 -8.17
N LEU A 137 -13.00 20.80 -8.02
CA LEU A 137 -12.65 19.38 -8.14
C LEU A 137 -13.05 18.60 -6.87
N TYR A 138 -14.05 17.73 -6.99
CA TYR A 138 -14.48 16.83 -5.92
C TYR A 138 -14.29 15.35 -6.30
N ASP A 139 -14.03 14.51 -5.30
CA ASP A 139 -13.97 13.05 -5.46
C ASP A 139 -15.37 12.49 -5.72
N ILE A 140 -15.51 11.62 -6.72
CA ILE A 140 -16.81 11.02 -7.06
C ILE A 140 -17.05 9.77 -6.19
N PRO A 141 -18.13 9.69 -5.40
CA PRO A 141 -18.40 8.54 -4.56
C PRO A 141 -18.58 7.27 -5.40
N ILE A 142 -17.96 6.18 -4.96
CA ILE A 142 -17.99 4.91 -5.68
C ILE A 142 -19.41 4.40 -5.95
N GLY A 143 -20.36 4.66 -5.03
CA GLY A 143 -21.77 4.32 -5.23
C GLY A 143 -22.43 5.06 -6.41
N MET A 144 -22.01 6.31 -6.66
CA MET A 144 -22.47 7.09 -7.82
C MET A 144 -21.87 6.53 -9.11
N VAL A 145 -20.56 6.27 -9.14
CA VAL A 145 -19.88 5.65 -10.28
C VAL A 145 -20.53 4.32 -10.62
N ASN A 146 -20.74 3.46 -9.61
CA ASN A 146 -21.34 2.15 -9.79
C ASN A 146 -22.76 2.25 -10.37
N ARG A 147 -23.59 3.17 -9.88
CA ARG A 147 -24.94 3.40 -10.41
C ARG A 147 -24.94 3.93 -11.84
N VAL A 148 -23.98 4.76 -12.22
CA VAL A 148 -23.91 5.32 -13.59
C VAL A 148 -23.40 4.27 -14.57
N ILE A 149 -22.35 3.52 -14.20
CA ILE A 149 -21.73 2.52 -15.08
C ILE A 149 -22.58 1.25 -15.19
N TYR A 150 -23.11 0.77 -14.06
CA TYR A 150 -23.79 -0.53 -13.96
C TYR A 150 -25.29 -0.43 -13.69
N GLY A 151 -25.85 0.78 -13.60
CA GLY A 151 -27.28 0.96 -13.37
C GLY A 151 -28.14 0.47 -14.54
N PRO A 152 -29.45 0.28 -14.30
CA PRO A 152 -30.38 -0.12 -15.35
C PRO A 152 -30.32 0.87 -16.51
N ARG A 153 -29.99 0.38 -17.72
CA ARG A 153 -30.04 1.20 -18.93
C ARG A 153 -31.49 1.62 -19.13
N ARG A 154 -31.80 2.91 -19.05
CA ARG A 154 -33.11 3.42 -19.47
C ARG A 154 -33.29 3.02 -20.93
N SER A 155 -34.20 2.07 -21.19
CA SER A 155 -34.70 1.82 -22.53
C SER A 155 -35.39 3.10 -22.97
N ILE A 156 -34.77 3.82 -23.90
CA ILE A 156 -35.44 4.91 -24.59
C ILE A 156 -36.48 4.22 -25.46
N THR A 157 -37.72 4.09 -24.97
CA THR A 157 -38.85 3.78 -25.85
C THR A 157 -38.96 4.96 -26.81
N PRO A 158 -38.80 4.77 -28.13
CA PRO A 158 -38.96 5.85 -29.08
C PRO A 158 -40.34 6.46 -28.88
N ALA A 159 -40.41 7.79 -28.76
CA ALA A 159 -41.68 8.49 -28.69
C ALA A 159 -42.53 8.08 -29.90
N GLU A 160 -43.72 7.56 -29.62
CA GLU A 160 -44.70 7.23 -30.64
C GLU A 160 -45.02 8.51 -31.43
N PRO A 161 -44.96 8.49 -32.78
CA PRO A 161 -45.24 9.67 -33.58
C PRO A 161 -46.71 10.05 -33.39
N VAL A 162 -46.96 11.23 -32.85
CA VAL A 162 -48.30 11.82 -32.74
C VAL A 162 -48.88 11.96 -34.15
N HIS A 163 -49.78 11.04 -34.52
CA HIS A 163 -50.56 11.16 -35.75
C HIS A 163 -51.59 12.28 -35.53
N ASN A 164 -51.29 13.46 -36.07
CA ASN A 164 -52.20 14.59 -36.09
C ASN A 164 -53.34 14.30 -37.09
N GLN A 165 -54.40 13.66 -36.61
CA GLN A 165 -55.64 13.45 -37.34
C GLN A 165 -56.38 14.80 -37.42
N ARG A 166 -56.08 15.59 -38.45
CA ARG A 166 -56.99 16.63 -38.94
C ARG A 166 -57.58 16.13 -40.24
N ASP A 167 -58.73 15.48 -40.15
CA ASP A 167 -59.63 15.31 -41.29
C ASP A 167 -61.08 15.46 -40.82
N ILE A 168 -61.73 16.42 -41.49
CA ILE A 168 -63.16 16.78 -41.61
C ILE A 168 -63.84 17.50 -40.43
#